data_AF-A0A961V2W3-F1
#
_entry.id   AF-A0A961V2W3-F1
#
_cell.length_a   1.000
_cell.length_b   1.000
_cell.length_c   1.000
_cell.angle_alpha   90.00
_cell.angle_beta   90.00
_cell.angle_gamma   90.00
#
_symmetry.space_group_name_H-M   'P 1'
#
loop_
_entity.id
_entity.type
_entity.pdbx_description
1 polymer ?
#
loop_
_entity_poly.entity_id
_entity_poly.type
_entity_poly.pdbx_seq_one_letter_code
_entity_poly.pdbx_strand_id
1 'polypeptide(L)'
;YDEINLNVGCPSDRVRSGTFGACLMLTPGLVADCVAAMKSAVDVPVTVKCRLGVDDQDTGPALDALADAVVAAGCDGLWVHARKAWLSGLSPKENREVPPLDYGRVHALKRRLPDVFVGINGGIPSLDEASRQLDHVDGVMLGRAAYHTPAILLDVDRRFFGIDAPQDVRAAALAMVPYVEKELARGARLSQTARHMLGLFHGRPGARQWRRILSVEGARPDAGVEVLFEALAAVEAGGLDILGQTSETGLIDLQPA
;
A
#
# COMPACT_ATOMS: atom_id res chain seq x y z
N TYR A 1 6.72 6.19 -15.81
CA TYR A 1 6.60 6.40 -14.36
C TYR A 1 6.36 7.88 -14.15
N ASP A 2 5.38 8.25 -13.33
CA ASP A 2 5.04 9.65 -13.06
C ASP A 2 5.90 10.27 -11.94
N GLU A 3 6.64 9.45 -11.21
CA GLU A 3 7.54 9.83 -10.12
C GLU A 3 8.68 8.79 -10.02
N ILE A 4 9.86 9.22 -9.57
CA ILE A 4 10.95 8.33 -9.15
C ILE A 4 11.19 8.47 -7.64
N ASN A 5 10.94 7.42 -6.87
CA ASN A 5 11.17 7.40 -5.41
C ASN A 5 12.47 6.67 -5.04
N LEU A 6 13.36 7.36 -4.32
CA LEU A 6 14.61 6.79 -3.80
C LEU A 6 14.39 6.10 -2.45
N ASN A 7 14.76 4.81 -2.36
CA ASN A 7 14.64 4.03 -1.15
C ASN A 7 15.80 4.27 -0.17
N VAL A 8 15.48 4.89 0.96
CA VAL A 8 16.36 5.19 2.09
C VAL A 8 15.79 4.57 3.39
N GLY A 9 14.99 3.50 3.28
CA GLY A 9 14.23 2.95 4.41
C GLY A 9 14.21 1.43 4.56
N CYS A 10 14.75 0.67 3.60
CA CYS A 10 14.81 -0.78 3.66
C CYS A 10 15.91 -1.28 4.63
N PRO A 11 15.60 -2.12 5.64
CA PRO A 11 16.59 -2.60 6.61
C PRO A 11 17.06 -4.05 6.35
N SER A 12 17.01 -4.56 5.11
CA SER A 12 17.33 -5.97 4.85
C SER A 12 18.83 -6.28 4.91
N ASP A 13 19.23 -7.52 5.13
CA ASP A 13 20.67 -7.85 5.22
C ASP A 13 21.44 -7.53 3.91
N ARG A 14 20.77 -7.64 2.76
CA ARG A 14 21.33 -7.29 1.43
C ARG A 14 21.62 -5.79 1.27
N VAL A 15 20.94 -4.92 2.05
CA VAL A 15 21.16 -3.47 2.09
C VAL A 15 22.53 -3.15 2.71
N ARG A 16 22.94 -3.88 3.74
CA ARG A 16 24.22 -3.62 4.44
C ARG A 16 25.44 -3.92 3.57
N SER A 17 25.37 -4.96 2.74
CA SER A 17 26.45 -5.31 1.82
C SER A 17 26.47 -4.50 0.52
N GLY A 18 25.34 -3.88 0.15
CA GLY A 18 25.18 -3.18 -1.13
C GLY A 18 25.12 -1.66 -1.06
N THR A 19 25.17 -1.06 0.14
CA THR A 19 25.18 0.40 0.34
C THR A 19 23.94 1.11 -0.26
N PHE A 20 22.75 0.54 -0.09
CA PHE A 20 21.47 1.13 -0.50
C PHE A 20 20.41 0.89 0.58
N GLY A 21 19.34 1.69 0.68
CA GLY A 21 18.30 1.51 1.70
C GLY A 21 18.61 2.23 3.02
N ALA A 22 18.18 1.67 4.16
CA ALA A 22 18.21 2.38 5.45
C ALA A 22 19.62 2.78 5.92
N CYS A 23 20.67 2.05 5.52
CA CYS A 23 22.06 2.42 5.86
C CYS A 23 22.46 3.80 5.31
N LEU A 24 21.81 4.28 4.24
CA LEU A 24 22.05 5.60 3.68
C LEU A 24 21.59 6.74 4.61
N MET A 25 20.76 6.46 5.62
CA MET A 25 20.45 7.44 6.67
C MET A 25 21.68 7.86 7.50
N LEU A 26 22.77 7.08 7.45
CA LEU A 26 24.06 7.42 8.06
C LEU A 26 24.88 8.39 7.20
N THR A 27 24.54 8.52 5.91
CA THR A 27 25.27 9.36 4.95
C THR A 27 24.33 10.30 4.18
N PRO A 28 23.66 11.26 4.84
CA PRO A 28 22.74 12.21 4.20
C PRO A 28 23.30 12.92 2.96
N GLY A 29 24.57 13.33 3.00
CA GLY A 29 25.22 13.99 1.86
C GLY A 29 25.26 13.12 0.61
N LEU A 30 25.52 11.82 0.75
CA LEU A 30 25.47 10.88 -0.38
C LEU A 30 24.05 10.76 -0.94
N VAL A 31 23.03 10.78 -0.09
CA VAL A 31 21.63 10.77 -0.55
C VAL A 31 21.31 12.03 -1.33
N ALA A 32 21.78 13.19 -0.86
CA ALA A 32 21.64 14.46 -1.56
C ALA A 32 22.31 14.44 -2.95
N ASP A 33 23.54 13.91 -3.05
CA ASP A 33 24.23 13.72 -4.33
C ASP A 33 23.43 12.82 -5.29
N CYS A 34 22.86 11.72 -4.78
CA CYS A 34 21.97 10.86 -5.57
C CYS A 34 20.72 11.60 -6.05
N VAL A 35 20.06 12.36 -5.17
CA VAL A 35 18.87 13.15 -5.52
C VAL A 35 19.19 14.18 -6.60
N ALA A 36 20.28 14.94 -6.44
CA ALA A 36 20.70 15.94 -7.42
C ALA A 36 21.00 15.32 -8.79
N ALA A 37 21.70 14.18 -8.80
CA ALA A 37 21.98 13.43 -10.03
C ALA A 37 20.69 12.91 -10.69
N MET A 38 19.75 12.37 -9.91
CA MET A 38 18.45 11.91 -10.41
C MET A 38 17.63 13.08 -10.97
N LYS A 39 17.52 14.19 -10.24
CA LYS A 39 16.82 15.42 -10.70
C LYS A 39 17.41 16.01 -11.98
N SER A 40 18.72 15.83 -12.19
CA SER A 40 19.39 16.26 -13.43
C SER A 40 19.12 15.33 -14.62
N ALA A 41 18.65 14.10 -14.37
CA ALA A 41 18.46 13.07 -15.39
C ALA A 41 16.99 12.87 -15.80
N VAL A 42 16.03 13.37 -15.02
CA VAL A 42 14.59 13.16 -15.27
C VAL A 42 13.78 14.43 -15.04
N ASP A 43 12.70 14.58 -15.80
CA ASP A 43 11.77 15.71 -15.67
C ASP A 43 10.63 15.46 -14.67
N VAL A 44 10.42 14.19 -14.27
CA VAL A 44 9.40 13.82 -13.28
C VAL A 44 9.88 14.08 -11.84
N PRO A 45 8.98 14.23 -10.85
CA PRO A 45 9.38 14.40 -9.46
C PRO A 45 10.28 13.27 -8.95
N VAL A 46 11.27 13.66 -8.13
CA VAL A 46 12.16 12.75 -7.39
C VAL A 46 11.89 12.92 -5.91
N THR A 47 11.43 11.86 -5.26
CA THR A 47 11.10 11.86 -3.83
C THR A 47 11.97 10.87 -3.07
N VAL A 48 12.05 11.00 -1.74
CA VAL A 48 12.82 10.09 -0.88
C VAL A 48 11.89 9.40 0.11
N LYS A 49 11.98 8.07 0.21
CA LYS A 49 11.28 7.30 1.25
C LYS A 49 12.25 6.77 2.29
N CYS A 50 12.11 7.23 3.53
CA CYS A 50 13.03 6.93 4.62
C CYS A 50 12.33 6.38 5.88
N ARG A 51 13.10 6.27 6.96
CA ARG A 51 12.66 5.94 8.33
C ARG A 51 12.97 7.12 9.26
N LEU A 52 12.70 6.97 10.56
CA LEU A 52 13.02 7.99 11.56
C LEU A 52 14.52 8.11 11.88
N GLY A 53 15.31 7.09 11.56
CA GLY A 53 16.73 6.96 11.89
C GLY A 53 17.11 5.48 11.91
N VAL A 54 18.40 5.19 12.04
CA VAL A 54 18.91 3.82 12.18
C VAL A 54 19.53 3.55 13.55
N ASP A 55 19.43 2.30 13.99
CA ASP A 55 20.04 1.75 15.21
C ASP A 55 19.83 2.66 16.41
N ASP A 56 20.90 3.23 16.98
CA ASP A 56 20.87 4.07 18.18
C ASP A 56 20.80 5.59 17.89
N GLN A 57 20.68 6.01 16.62
CA GLN A 57 20.60 7.44 16.29
C GLN A 57 19.44 8.13 17.00
N ASP A 58 19.67 9.36 17.47
CA ASP A 58 18.56 10.24 17.85
C ASP A 58 17.75 10.60 16.60
N THR A 59 16.47 10.24 16.60
CA THR A 59 15.56 10.45 15.47
C THR A 59 15.28 11.90 15.15
N GLY A 60 15.46 12.82 16.11
CA GLY A 60 15.34 14.26 15.88
C GLY A 60 16.40 14.72 14.87
N PRO A 61 17.67 14.81 15.29
CA PRO A 61 18.77 15.23 14.44
C PRO A 61 18.97 14.37 13.19
N ALA A 62 18.79 13.04 13.29
CA ALA A 62 19.04 12.15 12.16
C ALA A 62 18.06 12.37 11.00
N LEU A 63 16.76 12.42 11.29
CA LEU A 63 15.74 12.68 10.27
C LEU A 63 15.84 14.10 9.72
N ASP A 64 16.15 15.09 10.59
CA ASP A 64 16.28 16.48 10.14
C ASP A 64 17.48 16.68 9.22
N ALA A 65 18.64 16.11 9.56
CA ALA A 65 19.83 16.18 8.72
C ALA A 65 19.61 15.53 7.34
N LEU A 66 18.90 14.39 7.29
CA LEU A 66 18.52 13.76 6.03
C LEU A 66 17.59 14.65 5.20
N ALA A 67 16.52 15.16 5.83
CA ALA A 67 15.53 16.01 5.17
C ALA A 67 16.17 17.28 4.61
N ASP A 68 17.00 17.96 5.40
CA ASP A 68 17.65 19.21 5.01
C ASP A 68 18.60 18.98 3.84
N ALA A 69 19.38 17.90 3.87
CA ALA A 69 20.32 17.56 2.79
C ALA A 69 19.58 17.29 1.46
N VAL A 70 18.52 16.49 1.48
CA VAL A 70 17.82 16.13 0.22
C VAL A 70 16.93 17.25 -0.29
N VAL A 71 16.34 18.06 0.59
CA VAL A 71 15.57 19.26 0.20
C VAL A 71 16.50 20.28 -0.45
N ALA A 72 17.69 20.51 0.10
CA ALA A 72 18.70 21.39 -0.51
C ALA A 72 19.16 20.88 -1.90
N ALA A 73 19.13 19.56 -2.13
CA ALA A 73 19.42 18.94 -3.43
C ALA A 73 18.22 18.95 -4.41
N GLY A 74 17.07 19.52 -4.03
CA GLY A 74 15.89 19.63 -4.88
C GLY A 74 14.93 18.43 -4.84
N CYS A 75 14.94 17.66 -3.76
CA CYS A 75 13.93 16.61 -3.53
C CYS A 75 12.51 17.21 -3.49
N ASP A 76 11.57 16.59 -4.20
CA ASP A 76 10.20 17.08 -4.31
C ASP A 76 9.29 16.63 -3.15
N GLY A 77 9.74 15.67 -2.33
CA GLY A 77 8.96 15.21 -1.18
C GLY A 77 9.57 14.07 -0.39
N LEU A 78 9.08 13.90 0.83
CA LEU A 78 9.55 12.91 1.80
C LEU A 78 8.42 11.96 2.21
N TRP A 79 8.65 10.66 2.09
CA TRP A 79 7.79 9.63 2.63
C TRP A 79 8.45 8.98 3.85
N VAL A 80 7.93 9.21 5.05
CA VAL A 80 8.57 8.77 6.29
C VAL A 80 7.83 7.58 6.89
N HIS A 81 8.49 6.42 6.94
CA HIS A 81 8.01 5.34 7.79
C HIS A 81 8.31 5.69 9.25
N ALA A 82 7.27 5.82 10.07
CA ALA A 82 7.32 6.29 11.46
C ALA A 82 7.91 5.27 12.46
N ARG A 83 8.91 4.48 12.05
CA ARG A 83 9.70 3.59 12.91
C ARG A 83 11.17 3.78 12.57
N LYS A 84 12.06 3.61 13.54
CA LYS A 84 13.49 3.43 13.29
C LYS A 84 13.75 2.14 12.50
N ALA A 85 14.87 2.06 11.81
CA ALA A 85 15.40 0.81 11.29
C ALA A 85 16.50 0.28 12.22
N TRP A 86 16.52 -1.02 12.44
CA TRP A 86 17.65 -1.72 13.03
C TRP A 86 18.36 -2.48 11.92
N LEU A 87 19.63 -2.14 11.68
CA LEU A 87 20.47 -2.75 10.64
C LEU A 87 21.09 -4.07 11.09
N SER A 88 20.94 -4.42 12.37
CA SER A 88 21.34 -5.70 12.93
C SER A 88 20.37 -6.14 14.03
N GLY A 89 20.36 -7.45 14.32
CA GLY A 89 19.59 -8.02 15.42
C GLY A 89 18.09 -8.22 15.15
N LEU A 90 17.52 -7.64 14.08
CA LEU A 90 16.10 -7.81 13.71
C LEU A 90 15.94 -8.16 12.23
N SER A 91 15.10 -9.14 11.93
CA SER A 91 14.68 -9.44 10.55
C SER A 91 13.89 -8.27 9.93
N PRO A 92 13.72 -8.23 8.59
CA PRO A 92 12.88 -7.22 7.93
C PRO A 92 11.41 -7.20 8.39
N LYS A 93 10.90 -8.34 8.87
CA LYS A 93 9.55 -8.42 9.45
C LYS A 93 9.53 -7.74 10.82
N GLU A 94 10.44 -8.12 11.71
CA GLU A 94 10.54 -7.54 13.05
C GLU A 94 10.82 -6.04 13.00
N ASN A 95 11.63 -5.57 12.05
CA ASN A 95 11.87 -4.16 11.78
C ASN A 95 10.61 -3.34 11.48
N ARG A 96 9.47 -3.98 11.14
CA ARG A 96 8.18 -3.32 10.90
C ARG A 96 7.18 -3.51 12.06
N GLU A 97 7.56 -4.23 13.11
CA GLU A 97 6.68 -4.66 14.19
C GLU A 97 7.24 -4.34 15.59
N VAL A 98 8.55 -4.45 15.80
CA VAL A 98 9.22 -4.29 17.09
C VAL A 98 9.54 -2.81 17.43
N PRO A 99 10.29 -2.03 16.62
CA PRO A 99 10.67 -0.67 17.01
C PRO A 99 9.44 0.24 17.08
N PRO A 100 9.16 0.96 18.17
CA PRO A 100 7.87 1.65 18.36
C PRO A 100 7.55 2.64 17.22
N LEU A 101 6.25 2.84 17.00
CA LEU A 101 5.77 3.91 16.11
C LEU A 101 5.93 5.25 16.81
N ASP A 102 6.36 6.25 16.04
CA ASP A 102 6.39 7.64 16.48
C ASP A 102 5.86 8.55 15.35
N TYR A 103 4.54 8.73 15.33
CA TYR A 103 3.88 9.64 14.39
C TYR A 103 4.17 11.11 14.72
N GLY A 104 4.30 11.43 16.01
CA GLY A 104 4.58 12.80 16.47
C GLY A 104 5.87 13.35 15.88
N ARG A 105 6.89 12.50 15.70
CA ARG A 105 8.14 12.88 15.02
C ARG A 105 7.94 13.27 13.57
N VAL A 106 7.08 12.55 12.81
CA VAL A 106 6.77 12.88 11.41
C VAL A 106 5.95 14.17 11.34
N HIS A 107 4.98 14.35 12.24
CA HIS A 107 4.21 15.60 12.34
C HIS A 107 5.12 16.80 12.66
N ALA A 108 6.11 16.62 13.54
CA ALA A 108 7.11 17.64 13.85
C ALA A 108 7.96 18.00 12.64
N LEU A 109 8.34 17.02 11.81
CA LEU A 109 9.04 17.28 10.55
C LEU A 109 8.17 18.12 9.60
N LYS A 110 6.89 17.77 9.41
CA LYS A 110 5.98 18.55 8.54
C LYS A 110 5.82 19.99 9.02
N ARG A 111 5.68 20.21 10.34
CA ARG A 111 5.62 21.58 10.91
C ARG A 111 6.91 22.37 10.67
N ARG A 112 8.06 21.71 10.65
CA ARG A 112 9.37 22.34 10.38
C ARG A 112 9.57 22.66 8.90
N LEU A 113 8.98 21.87 8.01
CA LEU A 113 9.08 21.99 6.56
C LEU A 113 7.68 22.20 5.93
N PRO A 114 7.01 23.35 6.19
CA PRO A 114 5.63 23.56 5.75
C PRO A 114 5.46 23.52 4.22
N ASP A 115 6.47 23.98 3.49
CA ASP A 115 6.45 24.07 2.02
C ASP A 115 6.91 22.79 1.30
N VAL A 116 7.34 21.76 2.05
CA VAL A 116 7.78 20.48 1.50
C VAL A 116 6.69 19.44 1.71
N PHE A 117 6.43 18.60 0.69
CA PHE A 117 5.56 17.44 0.86
C PHE A 117 6.17 16.45 1.85
N VAL A 118 5.47 16.15 2.94
CA VAL A 118 5.82 15.13 3.91
C VAL A 118 4.65 14.19 4.08
N GLY A 119 4.79 12.96 3.59
CA GLY A 119 3.82 11.89 3.75
C GLY A 119 4.24 10.88 4.82
N ILE A 120 3.27 10.34 5.55
CA ILE A 120 3.50 9.38 6.65
C ILE A 120 3.21 7.93 6.22
N ASN A 121 3.96 7.00 6.80
CA ASN A 121 3.81 5.57 6.60
C ASN A 121 4.05 4.79 7.89
N GLY A 122 3.50 3.58 7.96
CA GLY A 122 3.79 2.58 8.99
C GLY A 122 2.69 2.43 10.02
N GLY A 123 2.16 1.21 10.16
CA GLY A 123 1.22 0.88 11.24
C GLY A 123 -0.20 1.45 11.14
N ILE A 124 -0.56 2.07 10.02
CA ILE A 124 -1.90 2.65 9.78
C ILE A 124 -2.83 1.54 9.25
N PRO A 125 -3.84 1.08 10.02
CA PRO A 125 -4.60 -0.12 9.69
C PRO A 125 -5.90 0.16 8.93
N SER A 126 -6.39 1.40 8.91
CA SER A 126 -7.70 1.77 8.37
C SER A 126 -7.69 3.16 7.72
N LEU A 127 -8.73 3.44 6.93
CA LEU A 127 -8.95 4.77 6.37
C LEU A 127 -9.32 5.82 7.44
N ASP A 128 -9.91 5.40 8.57
CA ASP A 128 -10.16 6.31 9.70
C ASP A 128 -8.84 6.81 10.31
N GLU A 129 -7.90 5.89 10.52
CA GLU A 129 -6.56 6.27 10.98
C GLU A 129 -5.85 7.11 9.93
N ALA A 130 -5.95 6.76 8.64
CA ALA A 130 -5.39 7.58 7.57
C ALA A 130 -5.95 9.02 7.60
N SER A 131 -7.26 9.17 7.76
CA SER A 131 -7.92 10.48 7.88
C SER A 131 -7.35 11.30 9.04
N ARG A 132 -7.18 10.69 10.23
CA ARG A 132 -6.58 11.38 11.38
C ARG A 132 -5.15 11.83 11.12
N GLN A 133 -4.37 11.05 10.37
CA GLN A 133 -3.01 11.44 10.04
C GLN A 133 -2.96 12.60 9.03
N LEU A 134 -3.92 12.66 8.09
CA LEU A 134 -4.01 13.75 7.11
C LEU A 134 -4.31 15.13 7.74
N ASP A 135 -4.76 15.18 8.99
CA ASP A 135 -4.86 16.44 9.75
C ASP A 135 -3.49 17.06 10.10
N HIS A 136 -2.40 16.30 9.91
CA HIS A 136 -1.05 16.67 10.34
C HIS A 136 0.02 16.60 9.25
N VAL A 137 -0.23 15.89 8.15
CA VAL A 137 0.72 15.62 7.06
C VAL A 137 0.03 15.65 5.70
N ASP A 138 0.80 15.76 4.62
CA ASP A 138 0.25 15.96 3.28
C ASP A 138 -0.26 14.67 2.62
N GLY A 139 0.14 13.50 3.15
CA GLY A 139 -0.21 12.22 2.55
C GLY A 139 -0.03 11.03 3.48
N VAL A 140 -0.75 9.95 3.19
CA VAL A 140 -0.68 8.69 3.92
C VAL A 140 -0.41 7.54 2.95
N MET A 141 0.61 6.74 3.26
CA MET A 141 0.93 5.54 2.51
C MET A 141 0.50 4.29 3.28
N LEU A 142 -0.41 3.51 2.70
CA LEU A 142 -0.82 2.19 3.21
C LEU A 142 0.02 1.09 2.55
N GLY A 143 0.51 0.16 3.38
CA GLY A 143 1.27 -1.00 2.90
C GLY A 143 0.55 -2.32 3.21
N ARG A 144 0.84 -2.90 4.37
CA ARG A 144 0.28 -4.19 4.79
C ARG A 144 -1.25 -4.20 4.84
N ALA A 145 -1.88 -3.12 5.29
CA ALA A 145 -3.34 -3.01 5.32
C ALA A 145 -3.93 -3.16 3.91
N ALA A 146 -3.44 -2.36 2.95
CA ALA A 146 -3.86 -2.45 1.55
C ALA A 146 -3.65 -3.85 0.94
N TYR A 147 -2.57 -4.56 1.30
CA TYR A 147 -2.31 -5.89 0.77
C TYR A 147 -3.11 -7.01 1.44
N HIS A 148 -3.30 -6.95 2.76
CA HIS A 148 -4.01 -7.99 3.51
C HIS A 148 -5.53 -7.84 3.46
N THR A 149 -6.02 -6.62 3.28
CA THR A 149 -7.44 -6.25 3.23
C THR A 149 -7.70 -5.26 2.09
N PRO A 150 -7.45 -5.61 0.82
CA PRO A 150 -7.50 -4.65 -0.30
C PRO A 150 -8.87 -3.98 -0.50
N ALA A 151 -9.97 -4.59 -0.05
CA ALA A 151 -11.28 -3.96 -0.11
C ALA A 151 -11.39 -2.63 0.66
N ILE A 152 -10.48 -2.34 1.62
CA ILE A 152 -10.44 -1.01 2.25
C ILE A 152 -10.19 0.11 1.24
N LEU A 153 -9.58 -0.20 0.09
CA LEU A 153 -9.24 0.80 -0.93
C LEU A 153 -10.45 1.24 -1.76
N LEU A 154 -11.53 0.46 -1.77
CA LEU A 154 -12.75 0.79 -2.52
C LEU A 154 -13.39 2.10 -2.04
N ASP A 155 -13.10 2.50 -0.81
CA ASP A 155 -13.67 3.72 -0.21
C ASP A 155 -12.77 4.94 -0.36
N VAL A 156 -11.55 4.80 -0.89
CA VAL A 156 -10.56 5.89 -0.96
C VAL A 156 -11.04 7.04 -1.86
N ASP A 157 -11.51 6.72 -3.06
CA ASP A 157 -11.98 7.69 -4.07
C ASP A 157 -13.06 8.61 -3.52
N ARG A 158 -14.11 8.01 -2.93
CA ARG A 158 -15.21 8.76 -2.32
C ARG A 158 -14.75 9.56 -1.11
N ARG A 159 -13.95 8.96 -0.24
CA ARG A 159 -13.61 9.52 1.08
C ARG A 159 -12.60 10.66 1.02
N PHE A 160 -11.65 10.61 0.09
CA PHE A 160 -10.53 11.55 0.04
C PHE A 160 -10.49 12.39 -1.24
N PHE A 161 -11.14 11.95 -2.32
CA PHE A 161 -11.09 12.63 -3.61
C PHE A 161 -12.46 13.13 -4.10
N GLY A 162 -13.55 12.83 -3.37
CA GLY A 162 -14.90 13.22 -3.76
C GLY A 162 -15.38 12.58 -5.06
N ILE A 163 -14.73 11.49 -5.48
CA ILE A 163 -15.06 10.75 -6.69
C ILE A 163 -16.10 9.69 -6.32
N ASP A 164 -17.26 9.73 -6.99
CA ASP A 164 -18.27 8.70 -6.82
C ASP A 164 -17.82 7.42 -7.55
N ALA A 165 -17.28 6.48 -6.78
CA ALA A 165 -16.77 5.21 -7.27
C ALA A 165 -17.54 4.05 -6.64
N PRO A 166 -17.87 2.98 -7.40
CA PRO A 166 -18.54 1.81 -6.86
C PRO A 166 -17.73 1.15 -5.74
N GLN A 167 -18.32 1.06 -4.55
CA GLN A 167 -17.72 0.39 -3.37
C GLN A 167 -18.03 -1.12 -3.35
N ASP A 168 -18.16 -1.72 -4.54
CA ASP A 168 -18.56 -3.12 -4.70
C ASP A 168 -17.36 -4.05 -4.87
N VAL A 169 -17.08 -4.81 -3.80
CA VAL A 169 -16.01 -5.82 -3.78
C VAL A 169 -16.24 -6.95 -4.79
N ARG A 170 -17.49 -7.26 -5.12
CA ARG A 170 -17.85 -8.27 -6.12
C ARG A 170 -17.49 -7.77 -7.51
N ALA A 171 -17.90 -6.55 -7.85
CA ALA A 171 -17.50 -5.91 -9.09
C ALA A 171 -15.96 -5.82 -9.21
N ALA A 172 -15.25 -5.49 -8.13
CA ALA A 172 -13.80 -5.46 -8.10
C ALA A 172 -13.16 -6.85 -8.36
N ALA A 173 -13.74 -7.92 -7.81
CA ALA A 173 -13.31 -9.29 -8.10
C ALA A 173 -13.54 -9.66 -9.58
N LEU A 174 -14.70 -9.32 -10.13
CA LEU A 174 -15.06 -9.59 -11.53
C LEU A 174 -14.21 -8.77 -12.51
N ALA A 175 -13.83 -7.55 -12.15
CA ALA A 175 -12.94 -6.71 -12.95
C ALA A 175 -11.54 -7.33 -13.17
N MET A 176 -11.14 -8.30 -12.33
CA MET A 176 -9.89 -9.04 -12.51
C MET A 176 -9.98 -10.15 -13.57
N VAL A 177 -11.18 -10.58 -13.99
CA VAL A 177 -11.37 -11.68 -14.97
C VAL A 177 -10.61 -11.41 -16.27
N PRO A 178 -10.77 -10.26 -16.97
CA PRO A 178 -10.07 -10.02 -18.24
C PRO A 178 -8.55 -9.94 -18.07
N TYR A 179 -8.08 -9.44 -16.92
CA TYR A 179 -6.66 -9.40 -16.60
C TYR A 179 -6.10 -10.81 -16.40
N VAL A 180 -6.80 -11.66 -15.67
CA VAL A 180 -6.42 -13.06 -15.44
C VAL A 180 -6.36 -13.82 -16.78
N GLU A 181 -7.37 -13.69 -17.63
CA GLU A 181 -7.40 -14.33 -18.96
C GLU A 181 -6.23 -13.89 -19.83
N LYS A 182 -5.92 -12.58 -19.84
CA LYS A 182 -4.78 -12.03 -20.57
C LYS A 182 -3.44 -12.58 -20.09
N GLU A 183 -3.24 -12.71 -18.78
CA GLU A 183 -2.00 -13.24 -18.22
C GLU A 183 -1.87 -14.76 -18.43
N LEU A 184 -2.98 -15.51 -18.33
CA LEU A 184 -3.02 -16.93 -18.69
C LEU A 184 -2.65 -17.14 -20.17
N ALA A 185 -3.17 -16.31 -21.07
CA ALA A 185 -2.82 -16.36 -22.50
C ALA A 185 -1.32 -16.06 -22.77
N ARG A 186 -0.63 -15.41 -21.82
CA ARG A 186 0.83 -15.16 -21.87
C ARG A 186 1.65 -16.28 -21.23
N GLY A 187 1.00 -17.34 -20.75
CA GLY A 187 1.65 -18.48 -20.08
C GLY A 187 1.90 -18.28 -18.59
N ALA A 188 1.32 -17.25 -17.97
CA ALA A 188 1.33 -17.12 -16.51
C ALA A 188 0.47 -18.22 -15.87
N ARG A 189 0.73 -18.53 -14.60
CA ARG A 189 -0.14 -19.42 -13.80
C ARG A 189 -1.16 -18.58 -13.05
N LEU A 190 -2.38 -19.09 -12.87
CA LEU A 190 -3.41 -18.40 -12.07
C LEU A 190 -2.90 -18.01 -10.68
N SER A 191 -2.17 -18.88 -9.99
CA SER A 191 -1.58 -18.59 -8.68
C SER A 191 -0.70 -17.33 -8.63
N GLN A 192 -0.12 -16.89 -9.74
CA GLN A 192 0.70 -15.67 -9.80
C GLN A 192 -0.14 -14.40 -9.70
N THR A 193 -1.39 -14.43 -10.17
CA THR A 193 -2.36 -13.34 -10.08
C THR A 193 -3.27 -13.49 -8.87
N ALA A 194 -3.89 -14.67 -8.69
CA ALA A 194 -4.87 -14.95 -7.63
C ALA A 194 -4.33 -14.78 -6.21
N ARG A 195 -3.03 -15.01 -5.98
CA ARG A 195 -2.40 -14.81 -4.65
C ARG A 195 -2.53 -13.36 -4.14
N HIS A 196 -2.70 -12.39 -5.04
CA HIS A 196 -2.87 -10.98 -4.71
C HIS A 196 -4.33 -10.62 -4.36
N MET A 197 -5.27 -11.55 -4.56
CA MET A 197 -6.70 -11.37 -4.28
C MET A 197 -7.16 -12.11 -3.01
N LEU A 198 -6.27 -12.86 -2.34
CA LEU A 198 -6.61 -13.71 -1.18
C LEU A 198 -7.24 -12.94 -0.01
N GLY A 199 -6.87 -11.66 0.14
CA GLY A 199 -7.37 -10.77 1.18
C GLY A 199 -8.65 -10.03 0.83
N LEU A 200 -9.16 -10.15 -0.40
CA LEU A 200 -10.22 -9.28 -0.93
C LEU A 200 -11.50 -9.30 -0.08
N PHE A 201 -11.92 -10.47 0.38
CA PHE A 201 -13.10 -10.63 1.22
C PHE A 201 -12.78 -10.70 2.72
N HIS A 202 -11.62 -10.20 3.18
CA HIS A 202 -11.24 -10.28 4.60
C HIS A 202 -12.36 -9.83 5.55
N GLY A 203 -12.62 -10.63 6.60
CA GLY A 203 -13.66 -10.35 7.59
C GLY A 203 -15.10 -10.59 7.13
N ARG A 204 -15.34 -10.98 5.88
CA ARG A 204 -16.68 -11.25 5.34
C ARG A 204 -17.05 -12.74 5.41
N PRO A 205 -18.36 -13.09 5.43
CA PRO A 205 -18.79 -14.47 5.25
C PRO A 205 -18.23 -15.08 3.96
N GLY A 206 -17.88 -16.37 3.99
CA GLY A 206 -17.26 -17.08 2.85
C GLY A 206 -15.78 -16.75 2.57
N ALA A 207 -15.17 -15.76 3.25
CA ALA A 207 -13.78 -15.35 3.01
C ALA A 207 -12.72 -16.45 3.21
N ARG A 208 -12.99 -17.38 4.13
CA ARG A 208 -12.13 -18.56 4.34
C ARG A 208 -12.15 -19.47 3.11
N GLN A 209 -13.33 -19.69 2.56
CA GLN A 209 -13.55 -20.56 1.41
C GLN A 209 -13.00 -19.91 0.12
N TRP A 210 -13.21 -18.60 -0.08
CA TRP A 210 -12.53 -17.80 -1.11
C TRP A 210 -11.03 -18.05 -1.14
N ARG A 211 -10.38 -17.85 0.02
CA ARG A 211 -8.93 -18.03 0.16
C ARG A 211 -8.51 -19.47 -0.13
N ARG A 212 -9.28 -20.45 0.37
CA ARG A 212 -8.99 -21.87 0.17
C ARG A 212 -9.04 -22.23 -1.32
N ILE A 213 -10.11 -21.87 -2.03
CA ILE A 213 -10.28 -22.18 -3.45
C ILE A 213 -9.13 -21.55 -4.25
N LEU A 214 -8.87 -20.25 -4.09
CA LEU A 214 -7.79 -19.59 -4.83
C LEU A 214 -6.40 -20.15 -4.53
N SER A 215 -6.13 -20.57 -3.28
CA SER A 215 -4.83 -21.14 -2.90
C SER A 215 -4.64 -22.58 -3.35
N VAL A 216 -5.70 -23.41 -3.36
CA VAL A 216 -5.62 -24.84 -3.68
C VAL A 216 -5.87 -25.06 -5.16
N GLU A 217 -7.04 -24.66 -5.66
CA GLU A 217 -7.42 -24.88 -7.06
C GLU A 217 -6.59 -23.98 -7.98
N GLY A 218 -6.34 -22.73 -7.58
CA GLY A 218 -5.53 -21.79 -8.38
C GLY A 218 -4.05 -22.15 -8.51
N ALA A 219 -3.56 -23.11 -7.71
CA ALA A 219 -2.19 -23.62 -7.78
C ALA A 219 -2.03 -24.75 -8.82
N ARG A 220 -3.12 -25.32 -9.33
CA ARG A 220 -3.06 -26.40 -10.32
C ARG A 220 -2.48 -25.89 -11.64
N PRO A 221 -1.74 -26.73 -12.40
CA PRO A 221 -1.15 -26.32 -13.68
C PRO A 221 -2.17 -25.90 -14.74
N ASP A 222 -3.36 -26.50 -14.70
CA ASP A 222 -4.48 -26.29 -15.62
C ASP A 222 -5.51 -25.27 -15.12
N ALA A 223 -5.27 -24.62 -13.97
CA ALA A 223 -6.22 -23.71 -13.37
C ALA A 223 -6.47 -22.47 -14.23
N GLY A 224 -7.72 -22.29 -14.65
CA GLY A 224 -8.19 -21.15 -15.41
C GLY A 224 -9.10 -20.23 -14.61
N VAL A 225 -9.72 -19.28 -15.32
CA VAL A 225 -10.55 -18.23 -14.72
C VAL A 225 -11.80 -18.76 -14.01
N GLU A 226 -12.25 -19.97 -14.34
CA GLU A 226 -13.34 -20.68 -13.67
C GLU A 226 -13.14 -20.81 -12.15
N VAL A 227 -11.90 -20.92 -11.69
CA VAL A 227 -11.57 -20.98 -10.25
C VAL A 227 -11.95 -19.67 -9.54
N LEU A 228 -11.86 -18.52 -10.22
CA LEU A 228 -12.25 -17.23 -9.66
C LEU A 228 -13.78 -17.14 -9.48
N PHE A 229 -14.54 -17.66 -10.45
CA PHE A 229 -16.00 -17.74 -10.35
C PHE A 229 -16.45 -18.71 -9.25
N GLU A 230 -15.80 -19.87 -9.12
CA GLU A 230 -16.06 -20.81 -8.02
C GLU A 230 -15.80 -20.15 -6.65
N ALA A 231 -14.68 -19.45 -6.51
CA ALA A 231 -14.35 -18.74 -5.30
C ALA A 231 -15.41 -17.66 -4.96
N LEU A 232 -15.89 -16.92 -5.96
CA LEU A 232 -16.89 -15.88 -5.78
C LEU A 232 -18.25 -16.46 -5.37
N ALA A 233 -18.70 -17.54 -6.01
CA ALA A 233 -19.94 -18.24 -5.66
C ALA A 233 -19.91 -18.73 -4.20
N ALA A 234 -18.76 -19.18 -3.70
CA ALA A 234 -18.62 -19.60 -2.31
C ALA A 234 -18.71 -18.44 -1.30
N VAL A 235 -18.39 -17.23 -1.73
CA VAL A 235 -18.59 -16.02 -0.92
C VAL A 235 -20.07 -15.64 -0.89
N GLU A 236 -20.73 -15.67 -2.04
CA GLU A 236 -22.17 -15.38 -2.17
C GLU A 236 -23.01 -16.36 -1.35
N ALA A 237 -22.73 -17.67 -1.45
CA ALA A 237 -23.38 -18.71 -0.64
C ALA A 237 -23.12 -18.55 0.88
N GLY A 238 -22.06 -17.85 1.26
CA GLY A 238 -21.75 -17.55 2.65
C GLY A 238 -22.64 -16.48 3.28
N GLY A 239 -23.54 -15.84 2.52
CA GLY A 239 -24.40 -14.76 2.99
C GLY A 239 -23.83 -13.37 2.72
N LEU A 240 -23.03 -13.21 1.67
CA LEU A 240 -22.79 -11.87 1.14
C LEU A 240 -24.10 -11.40 0.52
N ASP A 241 -24.79 -10.47 1.18
CA ASP A 241 -26.02 -9.89 0.65
C ASP A 241 -25.70 -9.26 -0.71
N ILE A 242 -26.20 -9.87 -1.79
CA ILE A 242 -26.01 -9.42 -3.17
C ILE A 242 -27.00 -8.27 -3.49
N LEU A 243 -27.71 -7.76 -2.49
CA LEU A 243 -28.75 -6.76 -2.61
C LEU A 243 -28.33 -5.45 -1.95
N GLY A 244 -27.40 -4.74 -2.59
CA GLY A 244 -27.26 -3.31 -2.42
C GLY A 244 -28.07 -2.58 -3.50
N GLN A 245 -29.24 -2.06 -3.12
CA GLN A 245 -30.17 -1.20 -3.88
C GLN A 245 -31.31 -1.89 -4.67
N THR A 246 -32.36 -2.32 -3.96
CA THR A 246 -33.73 -2.07 -4.45
C THR A 246 -34.33 -0.97 -3.59
N SER A 247 -34.24 0.27 -4.08
CA SER A 247 -35.08 1.35 -3.59
C SER A 247 -36.53 1.07 -3.99
N GLU A 248 -37.43 1.26 -3.04
CA GLU A 248 -38.88 1.29 -3.20
C GLU A 248 -39.31 2.00 -4.50
N THR A 249 -40.06 1.32 -5.37
CA THR A 249 -41.34 1.76 -5.95
C THR A 249 -41.73 0.88 -7.14
N GLY A 250 -43.01 0.48 -7.19
CA GLY A 250 -43.67 0.09 -8.43
C GLY A 250 -43.98 -1.40 -8.57
N LEU A 251 -45.07 -1.84 -7.93
CA LEU A 251 -45.90 -2.92 -8.47
C LEU A 251 -46.21 -2.62 -9.95
N ILE A 252 -45.78 -3.49 -10.85
CA ILE A 252 -46.44 -3.67 -12.15
C ILE A 252 -46.96 -5.09 -12.18
N ASP A 253 -48.28 -5.15 -12.06
CA ASP A 253 -49.14 -6.32 -12.21
C ASP A 253 -49.00 -6.87 -13.64
N LEU A 254 -48.70 -8.16 -13.75
CA LEU A 254 -48.77 -8.89 -15.02
C LEU A 254 -49.75 -10.05 -14.83
N GLN A 255 -51.03 -9.78 -15.10
CA GLN A 255 -51.98 -10.84 -15.39
C GLN A 255 -51.79 -11.37 -16.83
N PRO A 256 -51.96 -12.67 -17.07
CA PRO A 256 -51.87 -13.22 -18.42
C PRO A 256 -53.25 -13.27 -19.09
N ALA A 257 -53.27 -12.82 -20.36
CA ALA A 257 -54.32 -12.91 -21.39
C ALA A 257 -55.64 -12.15 -21.15
#